data_AF-A0A2M9T6A4-F1
#
_entry.id   AF-A0A2M9T6A4-F1
#
_cell.length_a   1.000
_cell.length_b   1.000
_cell.length_c   1.000
_cell.angle_alpha   90.00
_cell.angle_beta   90.00
_cell.angle_gamma   90.00
#
_symmetry.space_group_name_H-M   'P 1'
#
loop_
_entity.id
_entity.type
_entity.pdbx_description
1 polymer ?
#
loop_
_entity_poly.entity_id
_entity_poly.type
_entity_poly.pdbx_seq_one_letter_code
_entity_poly.pdbx_strand_id
1 'polypeptide(L)'
;MAMKTWWLVVVAVVIAVSGCAKEETEQKQSLQGANLLRAHTSGTTKNAELDQGPAERAASYLRQRDDVRDVVAVNTGEKLLVAYQIPHLQRWNRKKIEKDVDSRLRNMFPGYDIISSSDLKIFWKTKELKANMGKRHWDGRKVNREIGRIKALSKEQT
;
A
#
# COMPACT_ATOMS: atom_id res chain seq x y z
N MET A 1 10.74 -57.29 34.48
CA MET A 1 10.68 -56.60 33.17
C MET A 1 9.25 -56.69 32.65
N ALA A 2 8.41 -55.74 33.03
CA ALA A 2 7.00 -55.68 32.63
C ALA A 2 6.56 -54.21 32.61
N MET A 3 6.95 -53.49 31.56
CA MET A 3 6.53 -52.11 31.29
C MET A 3 6.74 -51.77 29.81
N LYS A 4 6.16 -52.55 28.90
CA LYS A 4 6.31 -52.23 27.46
C LYS A 4 5.16 -52.72 26.58
N THR A 5 3.93 -52.66 27.10
CA THR A 5 2.72 -52.92 26.29
C THR A 5 1.60 -51.92 26.55
N TRP A 6 1.82 -50.92 27.41
CA TRP A 6 0.82 -49.90 27.77
C TRP A 6 1.06 -48.55 27.09
N TRP A 7 1.42 -48.58 25.81
CA TRP A 7 1.50 -47.36 24.97
C TRP A 7 0.79 -47.52 23.62
N LEU A 8 0.23 -48.69 23.32
CA LEU A 8 -0.45 -48.96 22.04
C LEU A 8 -1.99 -48.87 22.11
N VAL A 9 -2.57 -48.68 23.29
CA VAL A 9 -4.04 -48.66 23.46
C VAL A 9 -4.64 -47.25 23.26
N VAL A 10 -3.82 -46.18 23.29
CA VAL A 10 -4.31 -44.80 23.18
C VAL A 10 -4.48 -44.32 21.72
N VAL A 11 -3.88 -45.00 20.74
CA VAL A 11 -3.92 -44.59 19.32
C VAL A 11 -5.17 -45.11 18.58
N ALA A 12 -5.92 -46.05 19.16
CA ALA A 12 -7.05 -46.70 18.47
C ALA A 12 -8.41 -45.97 18.56
N VAL A 13 -8.50 -44.84 19.27
CA VAL A 13 -9.81 -44.17 19.56
C VAL A 13 -10.04 -42.89 18.74
N VAL A 14 -9.08 -42.42 17.94
CA VAL A 14 -9.22 -41.14 17.21
C VAL A 14 -9.82 -41.27 15.79
N ILE A 15 -10.12 -42.47 15.29
CA ILE A 15 -10.54 -42.68 13.89
C ILE A 15 -12.08 -42.66 13.70
N ALA A 16 -12.88 -42.43 14.74
CA ALA A 16 -14.33 -42.59 14.68
C ALA A 16 -15.14 -41.30 14.35
N VAL A 17 -14.64 -40.41 13.49
CA VAL A 17 -15.48 -39.33 12.91
C VAL A 17 -15.22 -39.15 11.41
N SER A 18 -15.65 -40.13 10.62
CA SER A 18 -15.84 -40.00 9.18
C SER A 18 -17.31 -40.23 8.85
N GLY A 19 -18.08 -39.14 8.72
CA GLY A 19 -19.40 -39.14 8.10
C GLY A 19 -19.31 -38.86 6.59
N CYS A 20 -19.87 -39.77 5.79
CA CYS A 20 -20.26 -39.62 4.38
C CYS A 20 -21.74 -39.14 4.32
N ALA A 21 -22.38 -38.60 3.27
CA ALA A 21 -22.09 -38.18 1.89
C ALA A 21 -23.37 -37.48 1.35
N LYS A 22 -23.27 -36.55 0.37
CA LYS A 22 -24.06 -36.47 -0.89
C LYS A 22 -23.62 -35.27 -1.75
N GLU A 23 -23.47 -35.52 -3.06
CA GLU A 23 -22.89 -34.68 -4.13
C GLU A 23 -23.86 -33.67 -4.82
N GLU A 24 -23.29 -32.97 -5.82
CA GLU A 24 -23.81 -31.98 -6.80
C GLU A 24 -23.65 -30.51 -6.33
N THR A 25 -22.96 -29.56 -6.99
CA THR A 25 -22.51 -29.39 -8.39
C THR A 25 -21.36 -28.35 -8.43
N GLU A 26 -20.63 -28.33 -9.54
CA GLU A 26 -19.50 -27.46 -9.93
C GLU A 26 -19.39 -26.04 -9.35
N GLN A 27 -18.15 -25.61 -9.04
CA GLN A 27 -17.53 -24.44 -9.69
C GLN A 27 -16.01 -24.47 -9.50
N LYS A 28 -15.29 -24.76 -10.60
CA LYS A 28 -13.85 -24.48 -10.69
C LYS A 28 -13.64 -22.97 -10.61
N GLN A 29 -12.75 -22.50 -9.75
CA GLN A 29 -12.05 -21.24 -10.02
C GLN A 29 -10.70 -21.21 -9.31
N SER A 30 -9.69 -21.52 -10.12
CA SER A 30 -8.29 -21.16 -9.92
C SER A 30 -8.16 -19.67 -9.59
N LEU A 31 -7.72 -19.34 -8.37
CA LEU A 31 -7.21 -18.02 -8.04
C LEU A 31 -5.77 -17.88 -8.57
N GLN A 32 -5.64 -17.93 -9.89
CA GLN A 32 -4.51 -17.37 -10.63
C GLN A 32 -5.01 -16.12 -11.36
N GLY A 33 -4.14 -15.11 -11.39
CA GLY A 33 -4.50 -13.72 -11.65
C GLY A 33 -5.26 -13.45 -12.95
N ALA A 34 -6.16 -12.48 -12.87
CA ALA A 34 -6.60 -11.64 -13.98
C ALA A 34 -7.51 -10.53 -13.43
N ASN A 35 -6.94 -9.37 -13.14
CA ASN A 35 -7.62 -8.08 -13.35
C ASN A 35 -6.57 -7.02 -13.70
N LEU A 36 -5.78 -7.36 -14.72
CA LEU A 36 -5.14 -6.42 -15.63
C LEU A 36 -6.02 -6.36 -16.88
N LEU A 37 -6.23 -5.13 -17.40
CA LEU A 37 -6.85 -4.67 -18.66
C LEU A 37 -7.96 -3.64 -18.32
N ARG A 38 -7.67 -2.33 -18.16
CA ARG A 38 -7.35 -1.31 -19.18
C ARG A 38 -8.35 -1.23 -20.36
N ALA A 39 -9.41 -0.49 -20.09
CA ALA A 39 -10.18 0.50 -20.87
C ALA A 39 -10.21 0.45 -22.40
N HIS A 40 -11.38 0.70 -23.01
CA HIS A 40 -11.63 1.71 -24.07
C HIS A 40 -13.15 1.89 -24.31
N THR A 41 -13.72 3.06 -23.99
CA THR A 41 -14.79 3.67 -24.81
C THR A 41 -14.69 5.19 -24.74
N SER A 42 -14.54 5.80 -25.91
CA SER A 42 -14.51 7.24 -26.16
C SER A 42 -15.91 7.82 -26.17
N GLY A 43 -16.06 9.05 -25.67
CA GLY A 43 -17.23 9.90 -25.94
C GLY A 43 -18.03 10.30 -24.70
N THR A 44 -18.29 11.61 -24.59
CA THR A 44 -19.11 12.33 -23.60
C THR A 44 -18.40 12.72 -22.30
N THR A 45 -18.42 14.03 -22.05
CA THR A 45 -17.82 14.77 -20.94
C THR A 45 -18.01 14.10 -19.57
N LYS A 46 -16.97 13.42 -19.09
CA LYS A 46 -16.85 12.92 -17.71
C LYS A 46 -15.57 13.52 -17.13
N ASN A 47 -15.73 14.24 -16.03
CA ASN A 47 -14.68 14.87 -15.23
C ASN A 47 -13.41 14.00 -15.20
N ALA A 48 -12.30 14.52 -15.75
CA ALA A 48 -11.06 13.78 -15.91
C ALA A 48 -10.57 13.25 -14.56
N GLU A 49 -10.61 11.93 -14.40
CA GLU A 49 -10.06 11.23 -13.25
C GLU A 49 -8.56 11.56 -13.14
N LEU A 50 -8.11 11.95 -11.95
CA LEU A 50 -6.72 12.35 -11.74
C LEU A 50 -5.81 11.15 -11.97
N ASP A 51 -4.93 11.23 -12.96
CA ASP A 51 -3.91 10.19 -13.20
C ASP A 51 -2.99 10.07 -11.98
N GLN A 52 -3.13 8.96 -11.24
CA GLN A 52 -2.30 8.60 -10.10
C GLN A 52 -1.06 7.75 -10.47
N GLY A 53 -0.78 7.56 -11.76
CA GLY A 53 0.37 6.80 -12.25
C GLY A 53 1.72 7.25 -11.67
N PRO A 54 2.02 8.56 -11.55
CA PRO A 54 3.24 9.05 -10.91
C PRO A 54 3.34 8.63 -9.44
N ALA A 55 2.26 8.78 -8.65
CA ALA A 55 2.24 8.35 -7.26
C ALA A 55 2.45 6.84 -7.11
N GLU A 56 1.83 6.03 -7.97
CA GLU A 56 1.98 4.57 -7.88
C GLU A 56 3.39 4.10 -8.28
N ARG A 57 4.02 4.76 -9.25
CA ARG A 57 5.44 4.52 -9.59
C ARG A 57 6.36 4.88 -8.43
N ALA A 58 6.13 6.02 -7.76
CA ALA A 58 6.91 6.42 -6.59
C ALA A 58 6.75 5.42 -5.44
N ALA A 59 5.50 5.03 -5.12
CA ALA A 59 5.22 4.05 -4.08
C ALA A 59 5.87 2.69 -4.41
N SER A 60 5.74 2.21 -5.65
CA SER A 60 6.35 0.94 -6.08
C SER A 60 7.87 0.95 -5.95
N TYR A 61 8.54 2.07 -6.29
CA TYR A 61 9.98 2.22 -6.09
C TYR A 61 10.36 2.11 -4.61
N LEU A 62 9.66 2.84 -3.72
CA LEU A 62 9.98 2.80 -2.29
C LEU A 62 9.67 1.44 -1.65
N ARG A 63 8.64 0.72 -2.10
CA ARG A 63 8.30 -0.63 -1.58
C ARG A 63 9.40 -1.66 -1.83
N GLN A 64 10.27 -1.44 -2.82
CA GLN A 64 11.37 -2.34 -3.14
C GLN A 64 12.62 -2.09 -2.27
N ARG A 65 12.59 -1.09 -1.38
CA ARG A 65 13.73 -0.77 -0.51
C ARG A 65 13.59 -1.41 0.86
N ASP A 66 14.64 -2.08 1.32
CA ASP A 66 14.67 -2.70 2.66
C ASP A 66 14.66 -1.68 3.81
N ASP A 67 15.06 -0.43 3.53
CA ASP A 67 15.07 0.68 4.49
C ASP A 67 13.74 1.46 4.56
N VAL A 68 12.70 0.95 3.88
CA VAL A 68 11.33 1.48 3.89
C VAL A 68 10.36 0.36 4.28
N ARG A 69 9.59 0.57 5.35
CA ARG A 69 8.60 -0.40 5.86
C ARG A 69 7.26 -0.30 5.14
N ASP A 70 6.79 0.93 4.92
CA ASP A 70 5.48 1.21 4.31
C ASP A 70 5.55 2.55 3.57
N VAL A 71 4.73 2.72 2.55
CA VAL A 71 4.68 3.93 1.73
C VAL A 71 3.28 4.20 1.22
N VAL A 72 2.91 5.48 1.26
CA VAL A 72 1.71 6.01 0.63
C VAL A 72 2.08 7.24 -0.19
N ALA A 73 1.56 7.29 -1.41
CA ALA A 73 1.79 8.41 -2.31
C ALA A 73 0.47 8.85 -2.98
N VAL A 74 0.39 10.17 -3.22
CA VAL A 74 -0.70 10.85 -3.92
C VAL A 74 -0.09 11.96 -4.78
N ASN A 75 -0.60 12.15 -6.00
CA ASN A 75 -0.16 13.24 -6.88
C ASN A 75 -1.31 14.08 -7.44
N THR A 76 -0.96 15.27 -7.89
CA THR A 76 -1.74 16.12 -8.79
C THR A 76 -0.99 16.28 -10.10
N GLY A 77 -1.39 17.22 -10.97
CA GLY A 77 -0.62 17.55 -12.19
C GLY A 77 0.76 18.16 -11.91
N GLU A 78 0.97 18.76 -10.73
CA GLU A 78 2.19 19.52 -10.40
C GLU A 78 2.92 19.00 -9.16
N LYS A 79 2.23 18.30 -8.25
CA LYS A 79 2.80 17.90 -6.96
C LYS A 79 2.77 16.40 -6.77
N LEU A 80 3.78 15.89 -6.10
CA LEU A 80 3.87 14.48 -5.71
C LEU A 80 4.22 14.41 -4.21
N LEU A 81 3.22 14.01 -3.42
CA LEU A 81 3.35 13.79 -1.99
C LEU A 81 3.64 12.31 -1.75
N VAL A 82 4.79 12.02 -1.13
CA VAL A 82 5.23 10.66 -0.78
C VAL A 82 5.55 10.62 0.69
N ALA A 83 4.76 9.86 1.44
CA ALA A 83 4.98 9.63 2.86
C ALA A 83 5.34 8.17 3.10
N TYR A 84 6.34 7.92 3.92
CA TYR A 84 6.88 6.57 4.13
C TYR A 84 7.28 6.34 5.58
N GLN A 85 7.42 5.07 5.96
CA GLN A 85 7.84 4.66 7.29
C GLN A 85 9.23 4.04 7.20
N ILE A 86 10.14 4.46 8.06
CA ILE A 86 11.47 3.87 8.19
C ILE A 86 11.43 2.82 9.31
N PRO A 87 11.97 1.60 9.11
CA PRO A 87 12.07 0.59 10.16
C PRO A 87 12.82 1.12 11.39
N HIS A 88 12.41 0.71 12.59
CA HIS A 88 13.05 1.18 13.84
C HIS A 88 14.55 0.87 13.91
N LEU A 89 14.98 -0.25 13.32
CA LEU A 89 16.40 -0.65 13.23
C LEU A 89 17.26 0.36 12.46
N GLN A 90 16.66 1.18 11.59
CA GLN A 90 17.34 2.17 10.76
C GLN A 90 17.35 3.58 11.38
N ARG A 91 17.01 3.73 12.68
CA ARG A 91 16.92 5.03 13.36
C ARG A 91 18.18 5.89 13.21
N TRP A 92 19.36 5.26 13.26
CA TRP A 92 20.65 5.94 13.15
C TRP A 92 20.92 6.47 11.73
N ASN A 93 20.39 5.81 10.70
CA ASN A 93 20.56 6.18 9.30
C ASN A 93 19.41 7.02 8.75
N ARG A 94 18.43 7.38 9.58
CA ARG A 94 17.19 8.05 9.15
C ARG A 94 17.43 9.27 8.26
N LYS A 95 18.29 10.21 8.66
CA LYS A 95 18.59 11.41 7.86
C LYS A 95 19.20 11.09 6.50
N LYS A 96 20.03 10.03 6.44
CA LYS A 96 20.65 9.57 5.20
C LYS A 96 19.59 8.97 4.27
N ILE A 97 18.69 8.15 4.82
CA ILE A 97 17.57 7.55 4.08
C ILE A 97 16.65 8.64 3.56
N GLU A 98 16.26 9.61 4.40
CA GLU A 98 15.42 10.74 4.00
C GLU A 98 16.01 11.52 2.82
N LYS A 99 17.31 11.86 2.89
CA LYS A 99 18.01 12.57 1.83
C LYS A 99 18.11 11.75 0.53
N ASP A 100 18.42 10.46 0.63
CA ASP A 100 18.51 9.58 -0.53
C ASP A 100 17.15 9.39 -1.21
N VAL A 101 16.09 9.15 -0.43
CA VAL A 101 14.71 9.06 -0.94
C VAL A 101 14.31 10.36 -1.65
N ASP A 102 14.51 11.52 -1.04
CA ASP A 102 14.14 12.80 -1.65
C ASP A 102 14.89 13.04 -2.97
N SER A 103 16.20 12.80 -2.99
CA SER A 103 17.03 12.94 -4.19
C SER A 103 16.58 12.01 -5.32
N ARG A 104 16.33 10.73 -4.99
CA ARG A 104 15.87 9.73 -5.97
C ARG A 104 14.51 10.09 -6.56
N LEU A 105 13.57 10.54 -5.73
CA LEU A 105 12.25 10.99 -6.19
C LEU A 105 12.35 12.21 -7.11
N ARG A 106 13.17 13.22 -6.75
CA ARG A 106 13.38 14.40 -7.62
C ARG A 106 13.96 14.03 -8.98
N ASN A 107 14.89 13.07 -9.02
CA ASN A 107 15.48 12.59 -10.26
C ASN A 107 14.48 11.80 -11.12
N MET A 108 13.61 10.99 -10.49
CA MET A 108 12.58 10.22 -11.20
C MET A 108 11.42 11.08 -11.74
N PHE A 109 11.16 12.21 -11.09
CA PHE A 109 10.00 13.06 -11.34
C PHE A 109 10.37 14.55 -11.42
N PRO A 110 11.24 14.96 -12.38
CA PRO A 110 11.78 16.33 -12.44
C PRO A 110 10.73 17.42 -12.69
N GLY A 111 9.53 17.06 -13.18
CA GLY A 111 8.42 18.00 -13.41
C GLY A 111 7.47 18.19 -12.21
N TYR A 112 7.76 17.60 -11.05
CA TYR A 112 6.88 17.64 -9.87
C TYR A 112 7.52 18.39 -8.70
N ASP A 113 6.70 19.14 -7.94
CA ASP A 113 7.04 19.55 -6.57
C ASP A 113 7.00 18.32 -5.66
N ILE A 114 8.18 17.78 -5.40
CA ILE A 114 8.37 16.62 -4.53
C ILE A 114 8.25 17.04 -3.07
N ILE A 115 7.29 16.43 -2.39
CA ILE A 115 7.09 16.54 -0.95
C ILE A 115 7.28 15.14 -0.39
N SER A 116 8.48 14.86 0.13
CA SER A 116 8.81 13.57 0.74
C SER A 116 8.88 13.72 2.28
N SER A 117 8.35 12.74 3.02
CA SER A 117 8.43 12.77 4.49
C SER A 117 8.39 11.37 5.10
N SER A 118 9.25 11.13 6.09
CA SER A 118 9.20 9.92 6.92
C SER A 118 8.36 10.12 8.20
N ASP A 119 7.70 11.27 8.35
CA ASP A 119 6.92 11.59 9.54
C ASP A 119 5.62 10.78 9.60
N LEU A 120 5.35 10.17 10.75
CA LEU A 120 4.21 9.28 10.93
C LEU A 120 2.87 10.02 10.78
N LYS A 121 2.75 11.26 11.25
CA LYS A 121 1.54 12.08 11.10
C LYS A 121 1.25 12.35 9.63
N ILE A 122 2.29 12.70 8.87
CA ILE A 122 2.19 12.94 7.43
C ILE A 122 1.78 11.66 6.70
N PHE A 123 2.32 10.51 7.10
CA PHE A 123 1.93 9.20 6.58
C PHE A 123 0.43 8.93 6.77
N TRP A 124 -0.09 9.07 7.99
CA TRP A 124 -1.52 8.81 8.26
C TRP A 124 -2.43 9.77 7.51
N LYS A 125 -2.10 11.06 7.46
CA LYS A 125 -2.89 12.05 6.73
C LYS A 125 -2.89 11.82 5.22
N THR A 126 -1.76 11.38 4.67
CA THR A 126 -1.66 11.02 3.25
C THR A 126 -2.47 9.75 2.95
N LYS A 127 -2.47 8.77 3.87
CA LYS A 127 -3.30 7.57 3.78
C LYS A 127 -4.80 7.89 3.82
N GLU A 128 -5.20 8.80 4.72
CA GLU A 128 -6.57 9.33 4.79
C GLU A 128 -6.97 10.02 3.49
N LEU A 129 -6.11 10.88 2.92
CA LEU A 129 -6.33 11.53 1.63
C LEU A 129 -6.52 10.51 0.51
N LYS A 130 -5.62 9.52 0.38
CA LYS A 130 -5.71 8.47 -0.64
C LYS A 130 -7.02 7.67 -0.51
N ALA A 131 -7.41 7.31 0.72
CA ALA A 131 -8.67 6.60 0.97
C ALA A 131 -9.90 7.46 0.60
N ASN A 132 -9.88 8.76 0.89
CA ASN A 132 -10.96 9.67 0.56
C ASN A 132 -11.11 9.91 -0.95
N MET A 133 -9.99 9.89 -1.69
CA MET A 133 -9.98 9.92 -3.15
C MET A 133 -10.58 8.66 -3.77
N GLY A 134 -10.40 7.49 -3.15
CA GLY A 134 -11.02 6.24 -3.62
C GLY A 134 -12.53 6.15 -3.36
N LYS A 135 -13.04 6.87 -2.36
CA LYS A 135 -14.46 6.83 -1.95
C LYS A 135 -15.34 7.89 -2.61
N ARG A 136 -14.75 8.98 -3.11
CA ARG A 136 -15.47 10.15 -3.64
C ARG A 136 -14.76 10.66 -4.88
N HIS A 137 -15.47 11.32 -5.79
CA HIS A 137 -14.81 12.03 -6.88
C HIS A 137 -14.13 13.31 -6.34
N TRP A 138 -12.82 13.41 -6.51
CA TRP A 138 -12.03 14.57 -6.12
C TRP A 138 -11.45 15.23 -7.36
N ASP A 139 -11.62 16.55 -7.48
CA ASP A 139 -10.92 17.33 -8.49
C ASP A 139 -9.46 17.61 -8.07
N GLY A 140 -8.60 17.95 -9.05
CA GLY A 140 -7.19 18.21 -8.81
C GLY A 140 -6.94 19.36 -7.83
N ARG A 141 -7.82 20.36 -7.81
CA ARG A 141 -7.73 21.51 -6.89
C ARG A 141 -7.91 21.09 -5.44
N LYS A 142 -8.89 20.24 -5.16
CA LYS A 142 -9.17 19.75 -3.81
C LYS A 142 -8.03 18.88 -3.31
N VAL A 143 -7.48 17.99 -4.15
CA VAL A 143 -6.29 17.21 -3.79
C VAL A 143 -5.09 18.12 -3.53
N ASN A 144 -4.85 19.11 -4.39
CA ASN A 144 -3.75 20.06 -4.22
C ASN A 144 -3.86 20.86 -2.91
N ARG A 145 -5.08 21.25 -2.52
CA ARG A 145 -5.35 21.95 -1.26
C ARG A 145 -5.03 21.07 -0.06
N GLU A 146 -5.44 19.81 -0.06
CA GLU A 146 -5.12 18.89 1.04
C GLU A 146 -3.62 18.58 1.11
N ILE A 147 -2.95 18.39 -0.02
CA ILE A 147 -1.47 18.27 -0.04
C ILE A 147 -0.83 19.50 0.61
N GLY A 148 -1.33 20.71 0.31
CA GLY A 148 -0.87 21.95 0.95
C GLY A 148 -1.07 21.96 2.47
N ARG A 149 -2.23 21.52 2.96
CA ARG A 149 -2.49 21.40 4.41
C ARG A 149 -1.57 20.38 5.07
N ILE A 150 -1.40 19.22 4.45
CA ILE A 150 -0.49 18.18 4.95
C ILE A 150 0.94 18.70 5.02
N LYS A 151 1.41 19.42 3.99
CA LYS A 151 2.75 20.06 3.98
C LYS A 151 2.90 21.09 5.11
N ALA A 152 1.85 21.85 5.43
CA ALA A 152 1.87 22.81 6.53
C ALA A 152 1.96 22.12 7.90
N LEU A 153 1.25 21.01 8.11
CA LEU A 153 1.33 20.21 9.35
C LEU A 153 2.74 19.69 9.64
N SER A 154 3.57 19.51 8.61
CA SER A 154 4.98 19.12 8.75
C SER A 154 5.87 20.23 9.32
N LYS A 155 5.41 21.50 9.31
CA LYS A 155 6.18 22.68 9.72
C LYS A 155 5.82 23.20 11.12
N GLU A 156 4.71 22.75 11.67
CA GLU A 156 4.18 23.24 12.97
C GLU A 156 4.84 22.58 14.19
N GLN A 157 5.70 21.57 14.02
CA GLN A 157 6.33 20.83 15.14
C GLN A 157 7.87 20.79 15.04
N THR A 158 8.47 21.94 14.73
CA THR A 158 9.89 22.20 14.95
C THR A 158 10.08 23.25 16.02
#